data_AF-A0A6I3WMH8-F1
#
_entry.id   AF-A0A6I3WMH8-F1
#
_cell.length_a   1.000
_cell.length_b   1.000
_cell.length_c   1.000
_cell.angle_alpha   90.00
_cell.angle_beta   90.00
_cell.angle_gamma   90.00
#
_symmetry.space_group_name_H-M   'P 1'
#
loop_
_entity.id
_entity.type
_entity.pdbx_description
1 polymer ?
#
loop_
_entity_poly.entity_id
_entity_poly.type
_entity_poly.pdbx_seq_one_letter_code
_entity_poly.pdbx_strand_id
1 'polypeptide(L)'
;GQLLKGYVPYDKYGPASASGVTIGIGVDLGSKTRESLTKDGVSSDLVQQLAEYTGFKGKEAANKLAQKPLTITEQQAALLSKVYMDKTSKSIEARYNSVVGEGAFREIPIYTRTAIISLAYQSGDNLAANSPKFWSAITQKKWAAAVNELNHYGKSSSRRRVSEGKLISLDLEFGFLK
;
A
#
# COMPACT_ATOMS: atom_id res chain seq x y z
N GLY A 1 0.99 -9.22 -7.79
CA GLY A 1 1.28 -8.94 -9.21
C GLY A 1 0.36 -7.84 -9.69
N GLN A 2 0.64 -7.27 -10.86
CA GLN A 2 -0.23 -6.29 -11.50
C GLN A 2 -1.46 -7.00 -12.09
N LEU A 3 -2.66 -6.53 -11.76
CA LEU A 3 -3.92 -7.09 -12.22
C LEU A 3 -4.62 -6.11 -13.17
N LEU A 4 -4.83 -6.55 -14.41
CA LEU A 4 -5.44 -5.74 -15.46
C LEU A 4 -6.97 -5.73 -15.39
N LYS A 5 -7.55 -6.74 -14.73
CA LYS A 5 -8.99 -6.86 -14.52
C LYS A 5 -9.32 -6.41 -13.10
N GLY A 6 -10.35 -5.59 -12.98
CA GLY A 6 -10.87 -5.16 -11.68
C GLY A 6 -11.43 -6.35 -10.89
N TYR A 7 -11.19 -6.38 -9.59
CA TYR A 7 -11.70 -7.39 -8.67
C TYR A 7 -12.10 -6.74 -7.34
N VAL A 8 -12.85 -7.46 -6.51
CA VAL A 8 -13.07 -7.05 -5.11
C VAL A 8 -12.36 -8.06 -4.21
N PRO A 9 -11.55 -7.64 -3.22
CA PRO A 9 -11.03 -8.54 -2.20
C PRO A 9 -12.14 -9.24 -1.40
N TYR A 10 -11.95 -10.53 -1.10
CA TYR A 10 -12.87 -11.32 -0.29
C TYR A 10 -12.26 -11.63 1.09
N ASP A 11 -13.10 -11.68 2.10
CA ASP A 11 -12.83 -12.30 3.40
C ASP A 11 -13.65 -13.59 3.55
N LYS A 12 -13.64 -14.18 4.75
CA LYS A 12 -14.37 -15.43 5.04
C LYS A 12 -15.90 -15.30 4.97
N TYR A 13 -16.44 -14.09 4.89
CA TYR A 13 -17.87 -13.79 4.86
C TYR A 13 -18.36 -13.28 3.49
N GLY A 14 -17.45 -13.04 2.53
CA GLY A 14 -17.78 -12.57 1.18
C GLY A 14 -16.90 -11.41 0.74
N PRO A 15 -17.38 -10.53 -0.16
CA PRO A 15 -16.67 -9.30 -0.51
C PRO A 15 -16.40 -8.47 0.76
N ALA A 16 -15.13 -8.16 1.02
CA ALA A 16 -14.73 -7.46 2.23
C ALA A 16 -15.43 -6.10 2.32
N SER A 17 -16.13 -5.83 3.42
CA SER A 17 -17.04 -4.68 3.54
C SER A 17 -16.35 -3.33 3.40
N ALA A 18 -15.06 -3.24 3.76
CA ALA A 18 -14.26 -2.02 3.64
C ALA A 18 -13.62 -1.84 2.25
N SER A 19 -13.58 -2.89 1.42
CA SER A 19 -12.86 -2.89 0.15
C SER A 19 -13.76 -2.51 -1.02
N GLY A 20 -13.24 -1.72 -1.94
CA GLY A 20 -13.90 -1.40 -3.21
C GLY A 20 -13.38 -2.22 -4.39
N VAL A 21 -13.73 -1.77 -5.59
CA VAL A 21 -13.13 -2.26 -6.83
C VAL A 21 -11.64 -1.96 -6.81
N THR A 22 -10.83 -3.01 -6.93
CA THR A 22 -9.37 -2.98 -6.84
C THR A 22 -8.75 -3.36 -8.18
N ILE A 23 -7.70 -2.65 -8.60
CA ILE A 23 -7.04 -2.87 -9.89
C ILE A 23 -5.54 -2.52 -9.84
N GLY A 24 -4.78 -2.93 -10.86
CA GLY A 24 -3.34 -2.72 -10.92
C GLY A 24 -2.60 -3.47 -9.82
N ILE A 25 -1.70 -2.79 -9.12
CA ILE A 25 -1.02 -3.32 -7.93
C ILE A 25 -1.82 -2.90 -6.69
N GLY A 26 -3.07 -3.37 -6.57
CA GLY A 26 -3.87 -3.20 -5.35
C GLY A 26 -4.40 -1.79 -5.11
N VAL A 27 -4.64 -0.99 -6.16
CA VAL A 27 -5.27 0.33 -6.03
C VAL A 27 -6.77 0.14 -5.80
N ASP A 28 -7.23 0.44 -4.58
CA ASP A 28 -8.65 0.36 -4.18
C ASP A 28 -9.39 1.67 -4.49
N LEU A 29 -10.44 1.59 -5.30
CA LEU A 29 -11.25 2.71 -5.75
C LEU A 29 -12.39 3.07 -4.78
N GLY A 30 -12.69 2.23 -3.79
CA GLY A 30 -13.81 2.41 -2.86
C GLY A 30 -13.65 3.61 -1.91
N SER A 31 -12.43 4.11 -1.75
CA SER A 31 -12.14 5.36 -1.01
C SER A 31 -11.81 6.55 -1.91
N LYS A 32 -11.89 6.38 -3.22
CA LYS A 32 -11.56 7.41 -4.20
C LYS A 32 -12.82 8.09 -4.72
N THR A 33 -12.60 9.23 -5.36
CA THR A 33 -13.57 9.91 -6.22
C THR A 33 -12.88 10.29 -7.53
N ARG A 34 -13.66 10.74 -8.52
CA ARG A 34 -13.11 11.32 -9.76
C ARG A 34 -12.13 12.45 -9.46
N GLU A 35 -12.51 13.33 -8.53
CA GLU A 35 -11.73 14.50 -8.14
C GLU A 35 -10.44 14.06 -7.45
N SER A 36 -10.49 13.07 -6.56
CA SER A 36 -9.28 12.57 -5.90
C SER A 36 -8.32 11.91 -6.89
N LEU A 37 -8.82 11.14 -7.86
CA LEU A 37 -7.99 10.51 -8.89
C LEU A 37 -7.29 11.56 -9.75
N THR A 38 -8.03 12.60 -10.16
CA THR A 38 -7.49 13.71 -10.94
C THR A 38 -6.42 14.47 -10.15
N LYS A 39 -6.71 14.82 -8.89
CA LYS A 39 -5.78 15.50 -7.99
C LYS A 39 -4.51 14.68 -7.74
N ASP A 40 -4.64 13.36 -7.70
CA ASP A 40 -3.50 12.44 -7.49
C ASP A 40 -2.65 12.26 -8.75
N GLY A 41 -3.05 12.81 -9.90
CA GLY A 41 -2.28 12.81 -11.13
C GLY A 41 -2.56 11.62 -12.05
N VAL A 42 -3.70 10.95 -11.88
CA VAL A 42 -4.17 9.93 -12.83
C VAL A 42 -4.60 10.61 -14.13
N SER A 43 -4.22 10.06 -15.29
CA SER A 43 -4.54 10.64 -16.60
C SER A 43 -6.05 10.74 -16.82
N SER A 44 -6.49 11.78 -17.55
CA SER A 44 -7.91 12.04 -17.83
C SER A 44 -8.68 10.83 -18.35
N ASP A 45 -8.07 10.11 -19.30
CA ASP A 45 -8.69 8.96 -19.96
C ASP A 45 -8.90 7.81 -18.96
N LEU A 46 -7.91 7.58 -18.09
CA LEU A 46 -8.01 6.57 -17.07
C LEU A 46 -8.97 7.00 -15.95
N VAL A 47 -8.99 8.28 -15.57
CA VAL A 47 -9.99 8.83 -14.63
C VAL A 47 -11.40 8.58 -15.15
N GLN A 48 -11.66 8.86 -16.43
CA GLN A 48 -12.98 8.65 -17.03
C GLN A 48 -13.42 7.18 -16.91
N GLN A 49 -12.50 6.25 -17.14
CA GLN A 49 -12.76 4.82 -17.02
C GLN A 49 -12.97 4.37 -15.57
N LEU A 50 -12.16 4.86 -14.63
CA LEU A 50 -12.17 4.43 -13.23
C LEU A 50 -13.28 5.08 -12.39
N ALA A 51 -13.69 6.31 -12.71
CA ALA A 51 -14.64 7.10 -11.91
C ALA A 51 -15.95 6.36 -11.64
N GLU A 52 -16.44 5.56 -12.60
CA GLU A 52 -17.67 4.78 -12.45
C GLU A 52 -17.60 3.68 -11.39
N TYR A 53 -16.41 3.33 -10.93
CA TYR A 53 -16.16 2.27 -9.94
C TYR A 53 -15.76 2.83 -8.57
N THR A 54 -15.67 4.16 -8.45
CA THR A 54 -15.26 4.83 -7.22
C THR A 54 -16.38 4.86 -6.18
N GLY A 55 -16.02 4.89 -4.90
CA GLY A 55 -16.97 5.02 -3.78
C GLY A 55 -17.75 3.75 -3.40
N PHE A 56 -17.89 2.77 -4.30
CA PHE A 56 -18.52 1.49 -3.99
C PHE A 56 -17.64 0.60 -3.12
N LYS A 57 -18.26 -0.11 -2.16
CA LYS A 57 -17.57 -1.06 -1.27
C LYS A 57 -18.33 -2.37 -1.10
N GLY A 58 -17.64 -3.41 -0.67
CA GLY A 58 -18.19 -4.73 -0.36
C GLY A 58 -19.09 -5.26 -1.49
N LYS A 59 -20.32 -5.62 -1.14
CA LYS A 59 -21.29 -6.18 -2.09
C LYS A 59 -21.65 -5.23 -3.22
N GLU A 60 -21.70 -3.92 -2.98
CA GLU A 60 -22.01 -2.94 -4.03
C GLU A 60 -20.90 -2.86 -5.07
N ALA A 61 -19.63 -2.89 -4.63
CA ALA A 61 -18.49 -2.96 -5.53
C ALA A 61 -18.51 -4.24 -6.39
N ALA A 62 -18.84 -5.38 -5.76
CA ALA A 62 -18.95 -6.65 -6.47
C ALA A 62 -20.08 -6.62 -7.51
N ASN A 63 -21.25 -6.06 -7.14
CA ASN A 63 -22.37 -5.89 -8.05
C ASN A 63 -22.02 -4.97 -9.23
N LYS A 64 -21.32 -3.85 -8.97
CA LYS A 64 -20.88 -2.93 -10.02
C LYS A 64 -19.95 -3.62 -11.02
N LEU A 65 -19.00 -4.41 -10.56
CA LEU A 65 -18.11 -5.18 -11.44
C LEU A 65 -18.84 -6.30 -12.20
N ALA A 66 -19.80 -6.97 -11.58
CA ALA A 66 -20.61 -7.99 -12.25
C ALA A 66 -21.46 -7.40 -13.39
N GLN A 67 -22.00 -6.19 -13.18
CA GLN A 67 -22.78 -5.48 -14.20
C GLN A 67 -21.89 -4.90 -15.31
N LYS A 68 -20.72 -4.37 -14.96
CA LYS A 68 -19.79 -3.74 -15.91
C LYS A 68 -18.35 -4.12 -15.56
N PRO A 69 -17.80 -5.19 -16.14
CA PRO A 69 -16.42 -5.59 -15.88
C PRO A 69 -15.42 -4.48 -16.23
N LEU A 70 -14.45 -4.24 -15.35
CA LEU A 70 -13.37 -3.28 -15.57
C LEU A 70 -12.12 -4.00 -16.09
N THR A 71 -11.58 -3.55 -17.22
CA THR A 71 -10.27 -3.98 -17.73
C THR A 71 -9.49 -2.77 -18.19
N ILE A 72 -8.20 -2.70 -17.84
CA ILE A 72 -7.27 -1.66 -18.27
C ILE A 72 -6.06 -2.29 -18.97
N THR A 73 -5.33 -1.51 -19.75
CA THR A 73 -4.07 -1.94 -20.38
C THR A 73 -2.96 -2.09 -19.34
N GLU A 74 -1.91 -2.83 -19.68
CA GLU A 74 -0.71 -2.96 -18.85
C GLU A 74 -0.07 -1.60 -18.55
N GLN A 75 0.02 -0.73 -19.56
CA GLN A 75 0.54 0.63 -19.39
C GLN A 75 -0.31 1.46 -18.41
N GLN A 76 -1.65 1.43 -18.54
CA GLN A 76 -2.55 2.12 -17.62
C GLN A 76 -2.40 1.57 -16.19
N ALA A 77 -2.33 0.25 -16.04
CA ALA A 77 -2.12 -0.37 -14.74
C ALA A 77 -0.77 0.04 -14.13
N ALA A 78 0.28 0.16 -14.93
CA ALA A 78 1.62 0.55 -14.48
C ALA A 78 1.65 2.00 -14.03
N LEU A 79 1.09 2.91 -14.83
CA LEU A 79 1.00 4.33 -14.51
C LEU A 79 0.15 4.57 -13.26
N LEU A 80 -1.02 3.94 -13.16
CA LEU A 80 -1.88 4.05 -11.98
C LEU A 80 -1.18 3.56 -10.71
N SER A 81 -0.55 2.38 -10.79
CA SER A 81 0.15 1.79 -9.65
C SER A 81 1.32 2.68 -9.23
N LYS A 82 2.08 3.23 -10.20
CA LYS A 82 3.16 4.17 -9.93
C LYS A 82 2.69 5.43 -9.22
N VAL A 83 1.58 6.03 -9.65
CA VAL A 83 1.00 7.22 -8.99
C VAL A 83 0.79 6.97 -7.49
N TYR A 84 0.14 5.87 -7.15
CA TYR A 84 -0.18 5.58 -5.75
C TYR A 84 1.03 5.09 -4.96
N MET A 85 1.95 4.34 -5.57
CA MET A 85 3.22 3.98 -4.93
C MET A 85 4.05 5.22 -4.59
N ASP A 86 4.22 6.14 -5.55
CA ASP A 86 4.95 7.40 -5.34
C ASP A 86 4.29 8.26 -4.25
N LYS A 87 2.95 8.32 -4.24
CA LYS A 87 2.19 9.05 -3.22
C LYS A 87 2.42 8.46 -1.83
N THR A 88 2.31 7.14 -1.69
CA THR A 88 2.59 6.45 -0.42
C THR A 88 4.04 6.66 0.01
N SER A 89 5.02 6.55 -0.91
CA SER A 89 6.44 6.79 -0.64
C SER A 89 6.70 8.20 -0.12
N LYS A 90 6.14 9.23 -0.77
CA LYS A 90 6.29 10.62 -0.33
C LYS A 90 5.64 10.86 1.04
N SER A 91 4.46 10.29 1.27
CA SER A 91 3.75 10.41 2.55
C SER A 91 4.56 9.78 3.69
N ILE A 92 5.10 8.57 3.50
CA ILE A 92 5.86 7.89 4.54
C ILE A 92 7.21 8.57 4.80
N GLU A 93 7.88 9.06 3.74
CA GLU A 93 9.10 9.87 3.86
C GLU A 93 8.85 11.11 4.72
N ALA A 94 7.80 11.90 4.41
CA ALA A 94 7.46 13.09 5.17
C ALA A 94 7.14 12.78 6.63
N ARG A 95 6.34 11.73 6.90
CA ARG A 95 5.99 11.30 8.27
C ARG A 95 7.22 10.84 9.04
N TYR A 96 8.11 10.08 8.42
CA TYR A 96 9.32 9.59 9.08
C TYR A 96 10.27 10.75 9.40
N ASN A 97 10.52 11.61 8.41
CA ASN A 97 11.37 12.78 8.57
C ASN A 97 10.85 13.73 9.65
N SER A 98 9.53 13.90 9.79
CA SER A 98 8.94 14.74 10.84
C SER A 98 9.22 14.25 12.27
N VAL A 99 9.55 12.96 12.45
CA VAL A 99 9.86 12.36 13.75
C VAL A 99 11.37 12.23 13.97
N VAL A 100 12.12 11.86 12.93
CA VAL A 100 13.53 11.48 13.06
C VAL A 100 14.49 12.59 12.63
N GLY A 101 14.07 13.46 11.71
CA GLY A 101 14.88 14.52 11.11
C GLY A 101 14.76 14.56 9.59
N GLU A 102 14.89 15.75 9.01
CA GLU A 102 14.80 15.96 7.57
C GLU A 102 15.83 15.11 6.80
N GLY A 103 15.40 14.46 5.72
CA GLY A 103 16.24 13.59 4.90
C GLY A 103 16.53 12.19 5.48
N ALA A 104 16.23 11.94 6.76
CA ALA A 104 16.58 10.70 7.46
C ALA A 104 15.99 9.44 6.80
N PHE A 105 14.79 9.53 6.21
CA PHE A 105 14.21 8.38 5.53
C PHE A 105 15.06 7.90 4.35
N ARG A 106 15.76 8.80 3.65
CA ARG A 106 16.64 8.46 2.51
C ARG A 106 17.99 7.88 2.93
N GLU A 107 18.33 7.93 4.21
CA GLU A 107 19.51 7.26 4.75
C GLU A 107 19.23 5.78 5.05
N ILE A 108 17.96 5.40 5.21
CA ILE A 108 17.56 3.99 5.37
C ILE A 108 17.89 3.22 4.08
N PRO A 109 18.51 2.04 4.14
CA PRO A 109 18.84 1.28 2.94
C PRO A 109 17.60 0.81 2.17
N ILE A 110 17.80 0.48 0.88
CA ILE A 110 16.70 0.34 -0.07
C ILE A 110 15.74 -0.81 0.25
N TYR A 111 16.22 -1.94 0.75
CA TYR A 111 15.33 -3.07 1.07
C TYR A 111 14.43 -2.72 2.26
N THR A 112 14.97 -2.05 3.26
CA THR A 112 14.22 -1.58 4.43
C THR A 112 13.21 -0.49 4.06
N ARG A 113 13.59 0.49 3.22
CA ARG A 113 12.61 1.46 2.69
C ARG A 113 11.49 0.76 1.93
N THR A 114 11.82 -0.24 1.12
CA THR A 114 10.84 -1.03 0.34
C THR A 114 9.87 -1.76 1.26
N ALA A 115 10.36 -2.37 2.34
CA ALA A 115 9.52 -3.02 3.35
C ALA A 115 8.55 -2.03 4.03
N ILE A 116 9.06 -0.87 4.46
CA ILE A 116 8.26 0.18 5.11
C ILE A 116 7.16 0.69 4.17
N ILE A 117 7.51 1.00 2.92
CA ILE A 117 6.56 1.49 1.90
C ILE A 117 5.53 0.40 1.58
N SER A 118 5.93 -0.87 1.48
CA SER A 118 5.01 -1.98 1.18
C SER A 118 3.99 -2.22 2.30
N LEU A 119 4.39 -2.08 3.58
CA LEU A 119 3.45 -2.07 4.70
C LEU A 119 2.46 -0.90 4.58
N ALA A 120 2.96 0.33 4.48
CA ALA A 120 2.16 1.54 4.38
C ALA A 120 1.16 1.49 3.21
N TYR A 121 1.57 0.91 2.07
CA TYR A 121 0.71 0.78 0.90
C TYR A 121 -0.47 -0.17 1.17
N GLN A 122 -0.29 -1.21 1.97
CA GLN A 122 -1.35 -2.17 2.27
C GLN A 122 -2.26 -1.71 3.41
N SER A 123 -1.69 -1.16 4.48
CA SER A 123 -2.42 -0.86 5.72
C SER A 123 -2.74 0.63 5.91
N GLY A 124 -2.35 1.48 4.96
CA GLY A 124 -2.46 2.94 5.06
C GLY A 124 -1.18 3.61 5.56
N ASP A 125 -0.96 4.84 5.11
CA ASP A 125 0.32 5.54 5.30
C ASP A 125 0.56 6.09 6.71
N ASN A 126 -0.48 6.16 7.55
CA ASN A 126 -0.38 6.56 8.94
C ASN A 126 0.05 5.37 9.81
N LEU A 127 1.29 4.90 9.64
CA LEU A 127 1.82 3.75 10.38
C LEU A 127 1.84 3.99 11.91
N ALA A 128 1.91 5.23 12.37
CA ALA A 128 1.80 5.55 13.79
C ALA A 128 0.45 5.10 14.38
N ALA A 129 -0.64 5.19 13.61
CA ALA A 129 -1.96 4.71 14.02
C ALA A 129 -2.19 3.24 13.66
N ASN A 130 -1.81 2.84 12.44
CA ASN A 130 -2.18 1.54 11.88
C ASN A 130 -1.22 0.42 12.28
N SER A 131 0.02 0.75 12.65
CA SER A 131 1.09 -0.19 13.01
C SER A 131 2.03 0.40 14.08
N PRO A 132 1.50 0.83 15.24
CA PRO A 132 2.22 1.68 16.21
C PRO A 132 3.53 1.08 16.73
N LYS A 133 3.57 -0.24 16.96
CA LYS A 133 4.79 -0.95 17.41
C LYS A 133 5.88 -0.92 16.35
N PHE A 134 5.51 -1.22 15.09
CA PHE A 134 6.44 -1.17 13.98
C PHE A 134 6.96 0.26 13.75
N TRP A 135 6.05 1.25 13.78
CA TRP A 135 6.40 2.65 13.65
C TRP A 135 7.39 3.11 14.73
N SER A 136 7.11 2.77 16.00
CA SER A 136 7.99 3.05 17.13
C SER A 136 9.37 2.41 16.96
N ALA A 137 9.42 1.17 16.45
CA ALA A 137 10.69 0.48 16.19
C ALA A 137 11.52 1.19 15.12
N ILE A 138 10.95 1.52 13.96
CA ILE A 138 11.72 2.13 12.84
C ILE A 138 12.15 3.57 13.14
N THR A 139 11.36 4.33 13.89
CA THR A 139 11.71 5.72 14.28
C THR A 139 12.79 5.77 15.35
N GLN A 140 12.90 4.73 16.18
CA GLN A 140 13.99 4.56 17.16
C GLN A 140 15.16 3.74 16.60
N LYS A 141 15.17 3.44 15.29
CA LYS A 141 16.18 2.60 14.62
C LYS A 141 16.37 1.21 15.26
N LYS A 142 15.32 0.66 15.88
CA LYS A 142 15.29 -0.69 16.48
C LYS A 142 14.92 -1.74 15.43
N TRP A 143 15.80 -1.99 14.46
CA TRP A 143 15.47 -2.77 13.26
C TRP A 143 15.13 -4.24 13.55
N ALA A 144 15.82 -4.88 14.51
CA ALA A 144 15.48 -6.23 14.95
C ALA A 144 14.05 -6.30 15.53
N ALA A 145 13.63 -5.26 16.26
CA ALA A 145 12.25 -5.18 16.77
C ALA A 145 11.24 -4.94 15.63
N ALA A 146 11.61 -4.18 14.60
CA ALA A 146 10.78 -3.98 13.41
C ALA A 146 10.57 -5.29 12.64
N VAL A 147 11.62 -6.09 12.45
CA VAL A 147 11.53 -7.44 11.85
C VAL A 147 10.61 -8.33 12.68
N ASN A 148 10.78 -8.34 14.01
CA ASN A 148 9.97 -9.15 14.89
C ASN A 148 8.48 -8.78 14.81
N GLU A 149 8.16 -7.48 14.75
CA GLU A 149 6.79 -7.01 14.61
C GLU A 149 6.17 -7.43 13.28
N LEU A 150 6.92 -7.39 12.16
CA LEU A 150 6.44 -7.88 10.87
C LEU A 150 6.18 -9.40 10.90
N ASN A 151 7.06 -10.17 11.53
CA ASN A 151 6.93 -11.62 11.63
C ASN A 151 5.79 -12.08 12.56
N HIS A 152 5.31 -11.20 13.46
CA HIS A 152 4.23 -11.51 14.42
C HIS A 152 3.01 -10.60 14.28
N TYR A 153 2.91 -9.86 13.19
CA TYR A 153 1.86 -8.87 12.95
C TYR A 153 0.47 -9.49 13.09
N GLY A 154 -0.33 -9.01 14.06
CA GLY A 154 -1.73 -9.43 14.22
C GLY A 154 -1.96 -10.88 14.70
N LYS A 155 -1.01 -11.51 15.41
CA LYS A 155 -1.05 -12.89 15.95
C LYS A 155 -0.94 -14.04 14.92
N SER A 156 -0.89 -13.74 13.62
CA SER A 156 -0.40 -14.64 12.56
C SER A 156 0.08 -13.79 11.38
N SER A 157 1.36 -13.84 11.03
CA SER A 157 1.86 -13.02 9.93
C SER A 157 1.47 -13.62 8.58
N SER A 158 0.99 -12.77 7.68
CA SER A 158 0.81 -13.18 6.29
C SER A 158 2.18 -13.40 5.64
N ARG A 159 2.25 -14.26 4.62
CA ARG A 159 3.48 -14.47 3.82
C ARG A 159 4.10 -13.15 3.34
N ARG A 160 3.28 -12.13 3.09
CA ARG A 160 3.73 -10.78 2.71
C ARG A 160 4.47 -10.07 3.85
N ARG A 161 3.94 -10.09 5.08
CA ARG A 161 4.61 -9.46 6.23
C ARG A 161 5.97 -10.11 6.50
N VAL A 162 6.04 -11.44 6.43
CA VAL A 162 7.31 -12.18 6.55
C VAL A 162 8.30 -11.79 5.45
N SER A 163 7.84 -11.62 4.21
CA SER A 163 8.71 -11.20 3.09
C SER A 163 9.27 -9.79 3.29
N GLU A 164 8.48 -8.88 3.88
CA GLU A 164 8.96 -7.55 4.24
C GLU A 164 9.94 -7.57 5.41
N GLY A 165 9.73 -8.45 6.40
CA GLY A 165 10.72 -8.69 7.45
C GLY A 165 12.05 -9.15 6.89
N LYS A 166 12.03 -10.07 5.92
CA LYS A 166 13.23 -10.56 5.22
C LYS A 166 13.99 -9.45 4.51
N LEU A 167 13.31 -8.48 3.89
CA LEU A 167 13.97 -7.34 3.27
C LEU A 167 14.77 -6.51 4.29
N ILE A 168 14.22 -6.28 5.49
CA ILE A 168 14.95 -5.60 6.57
C ILE A 168 16.11 -6.46 7.07
N SER A 169 15.91 -7.79 7.20
CA SER A 169 16.96 -8.72 7.58
C SER A 169 18.14 -8.71 6.60
N LEU A 170 17.91 -8.60 5.29
CA LEU A 170 18.98 -8.50 4.30
C LEU A 170 19.88 -7.27 4.56
N ASP A 171 19.30 -6.11 4.86
CA ASP A 171 20.09 -4.92 5.17
C ASP A 171 20.88 -5.04 6.48
N LEU A 172 20.36 -5.80 7.47
CA LEU A 172 21.09 -6.13 8.70
C LEU A 172 22.24 -7.11 8.43
N GLU A 173 22.00 -8.15 7.64
CA GLU A 173 23.00 -9.17 7.26
C GLU A 173 24.13 -8.56 6.43
N PHE A 174 23.83 -7.60 5.57
CA PHE A 174 24.83 -6.84 4.81
C PHE A 174 25.52 -5.73 5.63
N GLY A 175 25.13 -5.53 6.89
CA GLY A 175 25.73 -4.52 7.77
C GLY A 175 25.37 -3.07 7.42
N PHE A 176 24.34 -2.85 6.60
CA PHE A 176 23.83 -1.51 6.28
C PHE A 176 22.97 -0.92 7.40
N LEU A 177 22.48 -1.76 8.31
CA LEU A 177 21.76 -1.39 9.52
C LEU A 177 22.48 -1.91 10.77
N LYS A 178 22.33 -1.20 11.89
CA LYS A 178 22.84 -1.58 13.22
C LYS A 178 21.70 -1.86 14.19
#